data_AF-A0A7S6W6W1-F1
#
_entry.id   AF-A0A7S6W6W1-F1
#
_cell.length_a   1.000
_cell.length_b   1.000
_cell.length_c   1.000
_cell.angle_alpha   90.00
_cell.angle_beta   90.00
_cell.angle_gamma   90.00
#
_symmetry.space_group_name_H-M   'P 1'
#
loop_
_entity.id
_entity.type
_entity.pdbx_description
1 polymer ?
#
loop_
_entity_poly.entity_id
_entity_poly.type
_entity_poly.pdbx_seq_one_letter_code
_entity_poly.pdbx_strand_id
1 'polypeptide(L)'
;MTDLVVKSNRLVQALQTLTLSETRLLQLAIVDARETGQGLSTDEPLELDALRYAKAFNVSPDAAYLALIEAEDSLFKRQFTITNEDGTLTKSRWIQDANYRKGEGRILVTLTRVVIEHVTKIDGFEQYFTSYHLKKTADFKSVYAVRLYELLMQWKSVGKTPVYELNKFRSQLGIGVNEYTRMEAFKRRVLDIAVDQINEFSDITVKYEQHKKGRSISGFSFSFKPKKATIRSIETNRDLNTTDLFSRMTDKQRYLFATKLSELPEMGKYSQGTESYPQFAIRIAEMLQDSEKFKELFPYLQKVGFASA
;
A
#
# COMPACT_ATOMS: atom_id res chain seq x y z
N MET A 1 -8.65 -3.59 8.65
CA MET A 1 -7.32 -2.97 8.51
C MET A 1 -7.19 -2.47 7.10
N THR A 2 -7.02 -1.16 6.95
CA THR A 2 -6.81 -0.45 5.68
C THR A 2 -5.38 -0.64 5.14
N ASP A 3 -4.44 -1.02 6.02
CA ASP A 3 -3.01 -1.19 5.74
C ASP A 3 -2.42 -0.01 4.97
N LEU A 4 -2.86 1.21 5.32
CA LEU A 4 -2.50 2.42 4.59
C LEU A 4 -1.29 3.10 5.23
N VAL A 5 -0.15 3.02 4.55
CA VAL A 5 1.03 3.80 4.95
C VAL A 5 0.78 5.24 4.54
N VAL A 6 0.89 6.18 5.48
CA VAL A 6 0.77 7.62 5.20
C VAL A 6 1.91 8.41 5.82
N LYS A 7 2.55 9.21 4.99
CA LYS A 7 3.69 10.06 5.35
C LYS A 7 3.53 11.40 4.67
N SER A 8 3.91 12.49 5.32
CA SER A 8 4.02 13.78 4.63
C SER A 8 5.04 13.70 3.49
N ASN A 9 4.85 14.50 2.45
CA ASN A 9 5.79 14.57 1.32
C ASN A 9 7.20 14.96 1.78
N ARG A 10 7.31 15.78 2.84
CA ARG A 10 8.60 16.15 3.45
C ARG A 10 9.31 14.96 4.05
N LEU A 11 8.59 14.11 4.80
CA LEU A 11 9.17 12.89 5.37
C LEU A 11 9.53 11.88 4.28
N VAL A 12 8.73 11.77 3.21
CA VAL A 12 9.09 10.93 2.05
C VAL A 12 10.36 11.43 1.39
N GLN A 13 10.54 12.74 1.24
CA GLN A 13 11.72 13.37 0.63
C GLN A 13 12.93 13.49 1.57
N ALA A 14 12.81 13.06 2.83
CA ALA A 14 13.88 13.17 3.82
C ALA A 14 15.15 12.43 3.38
N LEU A 15 16.30 12.98 3.74
CA LEU A 15 17.59 12.31 3.59
C LEU A 15 17.74 11.31 4.72
N GLN A 16 17.90 10.03 4.41
CA GLN A 16 17.89 8.97 5.40
C GLN A 16 18.62 7.74 4.87
N THR A 17 19.09 6.86 5.75
CA THR A 17 19.63 5.56 5.36
C THR A 17 19.03 4.51 6.29
N LEU A 18 18.15 3.68 5.75
CA LEU A 18 17.54 2.56 6.45
C LEU A 18 17.82 1.24 5.72
N THR A 19 17.83 0.14 6.45
CA THR A 19 17.75 -1.20 5.86
C THR A 19 16.31 -1.51 5.42
N LEU A 20 16.14 -2.60 4.69
CA LEU A 20 14.80 -3.07 4.32
C LEU A 20 13.97 -3.43 5.56
N SER A 21 14.55 -4.15 6.52
CA SER A 21 13.88 -4.54 7.77
C SER A 21 13.46 -3.32 8.60
N GLU A 22 14.35 -2.35 8.76
CA GLU A 22 14.05 -1.08 9.44
C GLU A 22 12.93 -0.29 8.74
N THR A 23 12.97 -0.22 7.40
CA THR A 23 11.94 0.46 6.59
C THR A 23 10.58 -0.22 6.76
N ARG A 24 10.56 -1.56 6.71
CA ARG A 24 9.36 -2.37 6.88
C ARG A 24 8.78 -2.22 8.28
N LEU A 25 9.62 -2.23 9.32
CA LEU A 25 9.19 -2.00 10.69
C LEU A 25 8.56 -0.62 10.85
N LEU A 26 9.18 0.43 10.30
CA LEU A 26 8.61 1.78 10.32
C LEU A 26 7.29 1.88 9.54
N GLN A 27 7.18 1.23 8.39
CA GLN A 27 5.91 1.19 7.64
C GLN A 27 4.81 0.52 8.45
N LEU A 28 5.12 -0.59 9.11
CA LEU A 28 4.18 -1.29 9.98
C LEU A 28 3.79 -0.44 11.20
N ALA A 29 4.77 0.21 11.83
CA ALA A 29 4.54 1.13 12.94
C ALA A 29 3.57 2.26 12.57
N ILE A 30 3.75 2.87 11.39
CA ILE A 30 2.87 3.94 10.91
C ILE A 30 1.45 3.42 10.66
N VAL A 31 1.32 2.22 10.06
CA VAL A 31 0.01 1.61 9.82
C VAL A 31 -0.69 1.33 11.14
N ASP A 32 -0.05 0.59 12.04
CA ASP A 32 -0.65 0.13 13.28
C ASP A 32 -0.97 1.32 14.21
N ALA A 33 -0.09 2.33 14.29
CA ALA A 33 -0.34 3.53 15.08
C ALA A 33 -1.56 4.32 14.59
N ARG A 34 -1.74 4.42 13.27
CA ARG A 34 -2.88 5.15 12.69
C ARG A 34 -4.19 4.37 12.76
N GLU A 35 -4.13 3.05 12.68
CA GLU A 35 -5.33 2.20 12.77
C GLU A 35 -5.83 2.06 14.21
N THR A 36 -4.92 2.00 15.19
CA THR A 36 -5.26 1.86 16.60
C THR A 36 -5.40 3.20 17.33
N GLY A 37 -4.81 4.27 16.80
CA GLY A 37 -4.66 5.56 17.48
C GLY A 37 -3.60 5.55 18.58
N GLN A 38 -2.90 4.43 18.80
CA GLN A 38 -1.84 4.27 19.80
C GLN A 38 -0.46 4.61 19.22
N GLY A 39 0.53 4.92 20.05
CA GLY A 39 1.89 5.22 19.59
C GLY A 39 2.04 6.50 18.76
N LEU A 40 0.98 7.33 18.75
CA LEU A 40 0.96 8.68 18.18
C LEU A 40 1.24 9.76 19.24
N SER A 41 1.83 9.37 20.36
CA SER A 41 2.36 10.23 21.41
C SER A 41 3.84 9.90 21.65
N THR A 42 4.54 10.80 22.34
CA THR A 42 5.92 10.56 22.75
C THR A 42 6.05 9.83 24.08
N ASP A 43 4.92 9.55 24.74
CA ASP A 43 4.88 9.12 26.14
C ASP A 43 4.59 7.63 26.28
N GLU A 44 3.93 7.05 25.26
CA GLU A 44 3.55 5.64 25.25
C GLU A 44 4.13 4.94 24.02
N PRO A 45 4.84 3.80 24.19
CA PRO A 45 5.38 3.06 23.07
C PRO A 45 4.27 2.35 22.28
N LEU A 46 4.49 2.22 20.98
CA LEU A 46 3.71 1.35 20.11
C LEU A 46 4.23 -0.09 20.22
N GLU A 47 3.34 -1.04 20.41
CA GLU A 47 3.67 -2.47 20.37
C GLU A 47 3.54 -3.03 18.95
N LEU A 48 4.58 -3.72 18.48
CA LEU A 48 4.63 -4.36 17.17
C LEU A 48 4.95 -5.84 17.31
N ASP A 49 4.14 -6.69 16.67
CA ASP A 49 4.21 -8.15 16.78
C ASP A 49 4.94 -8.76 15.56
N ALA A 50 5.84 -9.72 15.83
CA ALA A 50 6.62 -10.40 14.80
C ALA A 50 5.74 -11.20 13.82
N LEU A 51 4.63 -11.80 14.27
CA LEU A 51 3.70 -12.53 13.39
C LEU A 51 2.96 -11.56 12.46
N ARG A 52 2.63 -10.36 12.95
CA ARG A 52 2.04 -9.31 12.12
C ARG A 52 3.04 -8.85 11.06
N TYR A 53 4.31 -8.65 11.43
CA TYR A 53 5.39 -8.36 10.48
C TYR A 53 5.56 -9.49 9.45
N ALA A 54 5.61 -10.75 9.91
CA ALA A 54 5.75 -11.92 9.05
C ALA A 54 4.64 -11.99 8.00
N LYS A 55 3.39 -11.79 8.43
CA LYS A 55 2.22 -11.76 7.56
C LYS A 55 2.23 -10.58 6.59
N ALA A 56 2.61 -9.39 7.05
CA ALA A 56 2.61 -8.18 6.24
C ALA A 56 3.64 -8.22 5.11
N PHE A 57 4.80 -8.84 5.36
CA PHE A 57 5.94 -8.85 4.42
C PHE A 57 6.23 -10.23 3.80
N ASN A 58 5.33 -11.20 4.02
CA ASN A 58 5.44 -12.58 3.52
C ASN A 58 6.81 -13.22 3.79
N VAL A 59 7.26 -13.11 5.05
CA VAL A 59 8.51 -13.73 5.54
C VAL A 59 8.20 -14.81 6.57
N SER A 60 9.14 -15.71 6.83
CA SER A 60 8.98 -16.71 7.90
C SER A 60 8.89 -16.03 9.27
N PRO A 61 8.19 -16.64 10.25
CA PRO A 61 8.18 -16.14 11.63
C PRO A 61 9.60 -15.91 12.16
N ASP A 62 10.51 -16.87 11.98
CA ASP A 62 11.91 -16.76 12.43
C ASP A 62 12.63 -15.54 11.85
N ALA A 63 12.44 -15.28 10.55
CA ALA A 63 13.01 -14.09 9.91
C ALA A 63 12.39 -12.79 10.44
N ALA A 64 11.11 -12.81 10.80
CA ALA A 64 10.45 -11.66 11.42
C ALA A 64 11.00 -11.38 12.83
N TYR A 65 11.19 -12.42 13.65
CA TYR A 65 11.82 -12.29 14.98
C TYR A 65 13.22 -11.68 14.87
N LEU A 66 14.05 -12.20 13.96
CA LEU A 66 15.39 -11.65 13.71
C LEU A 66 15.33 -10.20 13.24
N ALA A 67 14.39 -9.86 12.35
CA ALA A 67 14.21 -8.50 11.88
C ALA A 67 13.85 -7.52 13.00
N LEU A 68 13.02 -7.93 13.98
CA LEU A 68 12.70 -7.08 15.14
C LEU A 68 13.91 -6.87 16.05
N ILE A 69 14.67 -7.94 16.33
CA ILE A 69 15.89 -7.88 17.14
C ILE A 69 16.94 -6.97 16.48
N GLU A 70 17.18 -7.15 15.18
CA GLU A 70 18.11 -6.30 14.43
C GLU A 70 17.64 -4.84 14.41
N ALA A 71 16.34 -4.60 14.26
CA ALA A 71 15.78 -3.26 14.24
C ALA A 71 15.90 -2.55 15.60
N GLU A 72 15.82 -3.26 16.73
CA GLU A 72 16.07 -2.67 18.05
C GLU A 72 17.45 -2.00 18.13
N ASP A 73 18.52 -2.72 17.76
CA ASP A 73 19.89 -2.20 17.84
C ASP A 73 20.16 -1.12 16.77
N SER A 74 19.60 -1.30 15.58
CA SER A 74 19.95 -0.50 14.41
C SER A 74 19.07 0.73 14.24
N LEU A 75 17.74 0.61 14.38
CA LEU A 75 16.77 1.69 14.13
C LEU A 75 16.93 2.86 15.11
N PHE A 76 17.26 2.58 16.37
CA PHE A 76 17.53 3.61 17.39
C PHE A 76 18.69 4.54 17.01
N LYS A 77 19.66 4.02 16.25
CA LYS A 77 20.84 4.76 15.75
C LYS A 77 20.54 5.53 14.46
N ARG A 78 19.39 5.30 13.83
CA ARG A 78 19.04 5.93 12.54
C ARG A 78 18.54 7.34 12.73
N GLN A 79 19.02 8.21 11.85
CA GLN A 79 18.62 9.60 11.74
C GLN A 79 18.13 9.89 10.32
N PHE A 80 17.32 10.93 10.21
CA PHE A 80 16.93 11.53 8.95
C PHE A 80 17.08 13.05 9.00
N THR A 81 17.09 13.67 7.84
CA THR A 81 17.11 15.14 7.70
C THR A 81 15.96 15.59 6.80
N ILE A 82 15.14 16.51 7.28
CA ILE A 82 14.06 17.16 6.53
C ILE A 82 14.45 18.61 6.23
N THR A 83 14.07 19.08 5.05
CA THR A 83 14.10 20.50 4.69
C THR A 83 12.77 21.15 5.06
N ASN A 84 12.82 22.18 5.90
CA ASN A 84 11.68 22.97 6.35
C ASN A 84 11.25 23.98 5.26
N GLU A 85 10.11 24.63 5.47
CA GLU A 85 9.56 25.61 4.51
C GLU A 85 10.45 26.84 4.33
N ASP A 86 11.14 27.26 5.39
CA ASP A 86 12.11 28.35 5.40
C ASP A 86 13.49 27.95 4.82
N GLY A 87 13.63 26.72 4.33
CA GLY A 87 14.87 26.17 3.79
C GLY A 87 15.86 25.66 4.84
N THR A 88 15.56 25.81 6.14
CA THR A 88 16.41 25.26 7.21
C THR A 88 16.31 23.72 7.26
N LEU A 89 17.29 23.09 7.91
CA LEU A 89 17.36 21.64 8.01
C LEU A 89 17.07 21.17 9.44
N THR A 90 16.12 20.25 9.58
CA THR A 90 15.85 19.56 10.85
C THR A 90 16.44 18.16 10.78
N LYS A 91 17.34 17.83 11.69
CA LYS A 91 17.87 16.47 11.87
C LYS A 91 17.18 15.82 13.07
N SER A 92 16.60 14.63 12.87
CA SER A 92 15.88 13.91 13.91
C SER A 92 16.14 12.41 13.82
N ARG A 93 15.90 11.69 14.91
CA ARG A 93 15.84 10.22 14.92
C ARG A 93 14.47 9.73 14.49
N TRP A 94 14.40 8.48 14.06
CA TRP A 94 13.14 7.80 13.74
C TRP A 94 12.35 7.44 15.00
N ILE A 95 13.05 6.89 15.99
CA ILE A 95 12.49 6.46 17.26
C ILE A 95 13.26 7.09 18.43
N GLN A 96 12.57 7.26 19.56
CA GLN A 96 13.15 7.71 20.82
C GLN A 96 13.76 6.54 21.59
N ASP A 97 13.08 5.41 21.59
CA ASP A 97 13.48 4.17 22.24
C ASP A 97 12.89 2.96 21.50
N ALA A 98 13.52 1.82 21.75
CA ALA A 98 13.05 0.50 21.38
C ALA A 98 13.30 -0.47 22.53
N ASN A 99 12.41 -1.42 22.73
CA ASN A 99 12.54 -2.47 23.73
C ASN A 99 11.94 -3.78 23.18
N TYR A 100 12.80 -4.70 22.78
CA TYR A 100 12.41 -6.03 22.32
C TYR A 100 12.10 -6.95 23.50
N ARG A 101 10.87 -7.47 23.54
CA ARG A 101 10.41 -8.41 24.55
C ARG A 101 10.80 -9.83 24.15
N LYS A 102 12.00 -10.24 24.57
CA LYS A 102 12.54 -11.58 24.31
C LYS A 102 11.59 -12.66 24.84
N GLY A 103 11.19 -13.58 23.97
CA GLY A 103 10.27 -14.68 24.28
C GLY A 103 8.79 -14.37 24.02
N GLU A 104 8.43 -13.09 23.88
CA GLU A 104 7.05 -12.66 23.58
C GLU A 104 6.85 -12.38 22.08
N GLY A 105 7.93 -12.14 21.34
CA GLY A 105 7.86 -11.87 19.90
C GLY A 105 7.36 -10.49 19.54
N ARG A 106 7.56 -9.52 20.43
CA ARG A 106 7.09 -8.16 20.26
C ARG A 106 8.20 -7.15 20.54
N ILE A 107 8.12 -6.00 19.87
CA ILE A 107 8.98 -4.85 20.12
C ILE A 107 8.10 -3.67 20.49
N LEU A 108 8.49 -2.95 21.54
CA LEU A 108 7.91 -1.67 21.91
C LEU A 108 8.77 -0.57 21.29
N VAL A 109 8.17 0.35 20.53
CA VAL A 109 8.88 1.45 19.87
C VAL A 109 8.16 2.78 20.11
N THR A 110 8.91 3.80 20.52
CA THR A 110 8.36 5.16 20.67
C THR A 110 8.80 6.02 19.50
N LEU A 111 7.85 6.47 18.67
CA LEU A 111 8.16 7.37 17.55
C LEU A 111 8.63 8.74 18.07
N THR A 112 9.54 9.39 17.34
CA THR A 112 9.90 10.77 17.70
C THR A 112 8.77 11.74 17.35
N ARG A 113 8.70 12.85 18.10
CA ARG A 113 7.76 13.95 17.82
C ARG A 113 7.73 14.34 16.33
N VAL A 114 8.90 14.45 15.69
CA VAL A 114 9.01 14.84 14.27
C VAL A 114 8.36 13.79 13.36
N VAL A 115 8.54 12.49 13.65
CA VAL A 115 7.88 11.43 12.87
C VAL A 115 6.36 11.50 13.08
N ILE A 116 5.90 11.61 14.32
CA ILE A 116 4.49 11.71 14.68
C ILE A 116 3.83 12.85 13.90
N GLU A 117 4.39 14.07 13.94
CA GLU A 117 3.87 15.26 13.21
C GLU A 117 3.73 15.03 11.70
N HIS A 118 4.54 14.13 11.14
CA HIS A 118 4.56 13.81 9.71
C HIS A 118 3.73 12.56 9.33
N VAL A 119 3.06 11.91 10.28
CA VAL A 119 2.19 10.75 10.04
C VAL A 119 0.77 10.92 10.61
N THR A 120 0.53 11.87 11.51
CA THR A 120 -0.77 12.10 12.17
C THR A 120 -1.70 13.12 11.52
N LYS A 121 -1.19 14.09 10.76
CA LYS A 121 -2.03 15.17 10.23
C LYS A 121 -2.88 14.71 9.04
N ILE A 122 -4.15 14.35 9.27
CA ILE A 122 -5.16 14.31 8.21
C ILE A 122 -6.50 14.81 8.75
N ASP A 123 -6.77 16.11 8.51
CA ASP A 123 -8.08 16.66 8.16
C ASP A 123 -7.84 17.88 7.24
N GLY A 124 -8.43 17.88 6.03
CA GLY A 124 -8.43 19.03 5.10
C GLY A 124 -7.19 19.29 4.23
N PHE A 125 -6.06 18.56 4.44
CA PHE A 125 -4.77 18.86 3.78
C PHE A 125 -4.11 17.65 3.07
N GLU A 126 -4.90 16.78 2.44
CA GLU A 126 -4.43 15.55 1.78
C GLU A 126 -3.31 15.78 0.75
N GLN A 127 -3.27 16.94 0.08
CA GLN A 127 -2.28 17.26 -0.95
C GLN A 127 -0.82 17.29 -0.48
N TYR A 128 -0.56 17.37 0.82
CA TYR A 128 0.80 17.36 1.39
C TYR A 128 1.27 15.98 1.86
N PHE A 129 0.45 14.94 1.65
CA PHE A 129 0.71 13.59 2.09
C PHE A 129 0.81 12.61 0.93
N THR A 130 1.67 11.62 1.12
CA THR A 130 1.77 10.44 0.28
C THR A 130 1.16 9.27 1.01
N SER A 131 0.25 8.58 0.34
CA SER A 131 -0.43 7.40 0.87
C SER A 131 -0.39 6.25 -0.12
N TYR A 132 -0.16 5.04 0.37
CA TYR A 132 -0.25 3.80 -0.41
C TYR A 132 -0.52 2.61 0.51
N HIS A 133 -1.10 1.54 -0.05
CA HIS A 133 -1.30 0.31 0.73
C HIS A 133 0.02 -0.42 0.92
N LEU A 134 0.28 -0.91 2.14
CA LEU A 134 1.50 -1.61 2.54
C LEU A 134 1.86 -2.76 1.58
N LYS A 135 0.84 -3.51 1.12
CA LYS A 135 1.00 -4.60 0.14
C LYS A 135 1.68 -4.19 -1.17
N LYS A 136 1.71 -2.90 -1.53
CA LYS A 136 2.37 -2.41 -2.75
C LYS A 136 3.89 -2.42 -2.67
N THR A 137 4.44 -2.42 -1.46
CA THR A 137 5.88 -2.46 -1.19
C THR A 137 6.31 -3.71 -0.43
N ALA A 138 5.36 -4.53 0.03
CA ALA A 138 5.62 -5.68 0.88
C ALA A 138 6.61 -6.68 0.25
N ASP A 139 6.41 -7.00 -1.03
CA ASP A 139 7.20 -8.00 -1.76
C ASP A 139 8.55 -7.47 -2.29
N PHE A 140 8.85 -6.18 -2.10
CA PHE A 140 10.13 -5.63 -2.54
C PHE A 140 11.29 -6.18 -1.70
N LYS A 141 12.34 -6.65 -2.39
CA LYS A 141 13.59 -7.16 -1.78
C LYS A 141 14.66 -6.09 -1.66
N SER A 142 14.51 -4.95 -2.34
CA SER A 142 15.45 -3.83 -2.31
C SER A 142 14.84 -2.66 -1.57
N VAL A 143 15.56 -2.11 -0.58
CA VAL A 143 15.15 -0.86 0.07
C VAL A 143 15.06 0.29 -0.94
N TYR A 144 15.89 0.28 -1.98
CA TYR A 144 15.84 1.28 -3.06
C TYR A 144 14.53 1.20 -3.86
N ALA A 145 13.95 0.01 -4.02
CA ALA A 145 12.64 -0.15 -4.66
C ALA A 145 11.53 0.50 -3.82
N VAL A 146 11.57 0.29 -2.50
CA VAL A 146 10.63 0.92 -1.56
C VAL A 146 10.77 2.44 -1.61
N ARG A 147 11.99 2.96 -1.51
CA ARG A 147 12.27 4.41 -1.53
C ARG A 147 11.87 5.06 -2.85
N LEU A 148 12.21 4.44 -3.98
CA LEU A 148 11.80 4.93 -5.29
C LEU A 148 10.27 4.95 -5.40
N TYR A 149 9.59 3.86 -5.03
CA TYR A 149 8.13 3.80 -5.06
C TYR A 149 7.48 4.92 -4.24
N GLU A 150 7.94 5.14 -3.00
CA GLU A 150 7.46 6.24 -2.16
C GLU A 150 7.68 7.62 -2.81
N LEU A 151 8.85 7.85 -3.43
CA LEU A 151 9.13 9.08 -4.16
C LEU A 151 8.20 9.29 -5.36
N LEU A 152 7.84 8.21 -6.05
CA LEU A 152 6.91 8.26 -7.19
C LEU A 152 5.47 8.51 -6.75
N MET A 153 5.03 7.94 -5.62
CA MET A 153 3.65 8.07 -5.14
C MET A 153 3.25 9.51 -4.80
N GLN A 154 4.22 10.38 -4.50
CA GLN A 154 3.98 11.83 -4.39
C GLN A 154 3.40 12.45 -5.68
N TRP A 155 3.71 11.84 -6.83
CA TRP A 155 3.33 12.33 -8.15
C TRP A 155 2.24 11.46 -8.78
N LYS A 156 1.51 10.67 -7.98
CA LYS A 156 0.53 9.68 -8.47
C LYS A 156 -0.55 10.30 -9.37
N SER A 157 -1.01 11.51 -9.08
CA SER A 157 -2.00 12.23 -9.88
C SER A 157 -1.47 12.70 -11.23
N VAL A 158 -0.16 12.96 -11.33
CA VAL A 158 0.49 13.49 -12.53
C VAL A 158 1.07 12.36 -13.40
N GLY A 159 1.51 11.25 -12.79
CA GLY A 159 2.11 10.10 -13.48
C GLY A 159 3.54 10.34 -13.98
N LYS A 160 4.18 11.46 -13.59
CA LYS A 160 5.58 11.77 -13.90
C LYS A 160 6.20 12.63 -12.82
N THR A 161 7.51 12.48 -12.62
CA THR A 161 8.28 13.28 -11.65
C THR A 161 8.97 14.47 -12.32
N PRO A 162 9.33 15.52 -11.57
CA PRO A 162 10.38 16.43 -12.00
C PRO A 162 11.72 15.70 -12.17
N VAL A 163 12.69 16.40 -12.74
CA VAL A 163 14.08 15.90 -12.79
C VAL A 163 14.65 15.96 -11.38
N TYR A 164 14.97 14.79 -10.82
CA TYR A 164 15.73 14.70 -9.59
C TYR A 164 17.21 14.94 -9.90
N GLU A 165 17.81 15.94 -9.25
CA GLU A 165 19.26 16.17 -9.29
C GLU A 165 19.97 14.96 -8.68
N LEU A 166 21.04 14.52 -9.33
CA LEU A 166 21.70 13.24 -9.05
C LEU A 166 22.11 13.08 -7.57
N ASN A 167 22.77 14.07 -6.98
CA ASN A 167 23.29 13.95 -5.62
C ASN A 167 22.15 13.92 -4.60
N LYS A 168 21.20 14.86 -4.71
CA LYS A 168 20.00 14.89 -3.87
C LYS A 168 19.22 13.58 -3.99
N PHE A 169 19.04 13.07 -5.20
CA PHE A 169 18.32 11.83 -5.44
C PHE A 169 18.98 10.62 -4.77
N ARG A 170 20.31 10.51 -4.88
CA ARG A 170 21.08 9.46 -4.22
C ARG A 170 20.91 9.50 -2.71
N SER A 171 20.94 10.69 -2.11
CA SER A 171 20.70 10.86 -0.67
C SER A 171 19.25 10.53 -0.27
N GLN A 172 18.25 10.81 -1.11
CA GLN A 172 16.85 10.45 -0.87
C GLN A 172 16.59 8.93 -0.96
N LEU A 173 17.32 8.23 -1.83
CA LEU A 173 17.35 6.77 -1.90
C LEU A 173 18.14 6.13 -0.75
N GLY A 174 18.84 6.94 0.04
CA GLY A 174 19.62 6.51 1.20
C GLY A 174 20.98 5.90 0.90
N ILE A 175 21.53 6.24 -0.25
CA ILE A 175 22.84 5.78 -0.71
C ILE A 175 23.92 6.64 -0.05
N GLY A 176 24.91 5.99 0.54
CA GLY A 176 26.08 6.64 1.11
C GLY A 176 26.89 7.41 0.07
N VAL A 177 27.61 8.44 0.51
CA VAL A 177 28.40 9.35 -0.35
C VAL A 177 29.35 8.58 -1.28
N ASN A 178 29.94 7.50 -0.78
CA ASN A 178 30.95 6.70 -1.50
C ASN A 178 30.41 5.38 -2.09
N GLU A 179 29.11 5.12 -2.01
CA GLU A 179 28.52 3.89 -2.52
C GLU A 179 28.11 4.04 -3.98
N TYR A 180 28.40 3.06 -4.84
CA TYR A 180 28.03 3.11 -6.26
C TYR A 180 28.44 4.42 -6.97
N THR A 181 29.67 4.89 -6.72
CA THR A 181 30.19 6.15 -7.29
C THR A 181 30.20 6.15 -8.82
N ARG A 182 30.46 4.98 -9.43
CA ARG A 182 30.37 4.79 -10.88
C ARG A 182 28.90 4.78 -11.30
N MET A 183 28.56 5.60 -12.30
CA MET A 183 27.20 5.69 -12.83
C MET A 183 26.63 4.35 -13.31
N GLU A 184 27.46 3.51 -13.92
CA GLU A 184 27.07 2.14 -14.29
C GLU A 184 26.64 1.32 -13.07
N ALA A 185 27.43 1.37 -11.99
CA ALA A 185 27.13 0.66 -10.76
C ALA A 185 25.85 1.21 -10.09
N PHE A 186 25.66 2.53 -10.10
CA PHE A 186 24.44 3.15 -9.58
C PHE A 186 23.21 2.66 -10.34
N LYS A 187 23.24 2.64 -11.68
CA LYS A 187 22.11 2.11 -12.46
C LYS A 187 21.85 0.64 -12.18
N ARG A 188 22.87 -0.20 -12.37
CA ARG A 188 22.73 -1.67 -12.27
C ARG A 188 22.35 -2.14 -10.87
N ARG A 189 22.87 -1.52 -9.81
CA ARG A 189 22.66 -1.96 -8.41
C ARG A 189 21.53 -1.22 -7.69
N VAL A 190 21.04 -0.12 -8.24
CA VAL A 190 20.03 0.71 -7.59
C VAL A 190 18.84 0.94 -8.51
N LEU A 191 19.01 1.69 -9.60
CA LEU A 191 17.87 2.12 -10.42
C LEU A 191 17.20 0.96 -11.14
N ASP A 192 17.96 0.13 -11.83
CA ASP A 192 17.40 -0.95 -12.64
C ASP A 192 16.71 -1.97 -11.72
N ILE A 193 17.37 -2.36 -10.62
CA ILE A 193 16.78 -3.24 -9.58
C ILE A 193 15.49 -2.63 -9.00
N ALA A 194 15.49 -1.35 -8.67
CA ALA A 194 14.32 -0.69 -8.11
C ALA A 194 13.15 -0.66 -9.10
N VAL A 195 13.43 -0.31 -10.35
CA VAL A 195 12.44 -0.22 -11.42
C VAL A 195 11.88 -1.59 -11.77
N ASP A 196 12.72 -2.62 -11.86
CA ASP A 196 12.30 -3.99 -12.13
C ASP A 196 11.35 -4.50 -11.02
N GLN A 197 11.71 -4.32 -9.75
CA GLN A 197 10.85 -4.73 -8.64
C GLN A 197 9.52 -3.97 -8.59
N ILE A 198 9.53 -2.66 -8.86
CA ILE A 198 8.28 -1.88 -8.96
C ILE A 198 7.42 -2.41 -10.12
N ASN A 199 8.03 -2.69 -11.27
CA ASN A 199 7.36 -3.22 -12.44
C ASN A 199 6.85 -4.65 -12.26
N GLU A 200 7.44 -5.43 -11.37
CA GLU A 200 7.03 -6.81 -11.11
C GLU A 200 5.95 -6.90 -10.02
N PHE A 201 6.16 -6.22 -8.89
CA PHE A 201 5.38 -6.46 -7.67
C PHE A 201 4.36 -5.36 -7.33
N SER A 202 4.51 -4.14 -7.86
CA SER A 202 3.63 -3.02 -7.49
C SER A 202 2.40 -2.87 -8.40
N ASP A 203 1.58 -1.86 -8.13
CA ASP A 203 0.43 -1.45 -8.95
C ASP A 203 0.75 -0.50 -10.10
N ILE A 204 2.02 -0.14 -10.31
CA ILE A 204 2.42 0.76 -11.40
C ILE A 204 3.50 0.13 -12.28
N THR A 205 3.54 0.60 -13.53
CA THR A 205 4.67 0.39 -14.44
C THR A 205 5.44 1.70 -14.58
N VAL A 206 6.74 1.66 -14.33
CA VAL A 206 7.70 2.77 -14.32
C VAL A 206 8.71 2.64 -15.45
N LYS A 207 9.07 3.78 -16.02
CA LYS A 207 10.25 3.99 -16.85
C LYS A 207 10.99 5.23 -16.39
N TYR A 208 12.30 5.27 -16.60
CA TYR A 208 13.11 6.43 -16.28
C TYR A 208 13.83 7.00 -17.52
N GLU A 209 14.08 8.29 -17.48
CA GLU A 209 14.91 9.01 -18.45
C GLU A 209 16.12 9.60 -17.73
N GLN A 210 17.28 9.50 -18.37
CA GLN A 210 18.51 10.12 -17.89
C GLN A 210 18.67 11.52 -18.50
N HIS A 211 19.08 12.48 -17.69
CA HIS A 211 19.35 13.85 -18.13
C HIS A 211 20.85 14.12 -18.03
N LYS A 212 21.42 14.76 -19.06
CA LYS A 212 22.86 15.04 -19.14
C LYS A 212 23.12 16.54 -19.18
N LYS A 213 24.23 16.94 -18.56
CA LYS A 213 24.86 18.26 -18.71
C LYS A 213 26.26 18.03 -19.27
N GLY A 214 26.42 18.21 -20.58
CA GLY A 214 27.63 17.82 -21.30
C GLY A 214 27.83 16.30 -21.27
N ARG A 215 29.00 15.85 -20.81
CA ARG A 215 29.33 14.40 -20.71
C ARG A 215 28.76 13.74 -19.44
N SER A 216 28.40 14.53 -18.43
CA SER A 216 27.98 14.03 -17.12
C SER A 216 26.46 13.89 -17.04
N ILE A 217 25.98 12.84 -16.38
CA ILE A 217 24.55 12.70 -16.04
C ILE A 217 24.25 13.64 -14.87
N SER A 218 23.29 14.54 -15.06
CA SER A 218 22.89 15.55 -14.06
C SER A 218 21.68 15.11 -13.21
N GLY A 219 20.87 14.16 -13.70
CA GLY A 219 19.68 13.73 -12.99
C GLY A 219 18.83 12.71 -13.73
N PHE A 220 17.72 12.36 -13.11
CA PHE A 220 16.75 11.37 -13.62
C PHE A 220 15.32 11.87 -13.46
N SER A 221 14.47 11.58 -14.43
CA SER A 221 13.01 11.73 -14.30
C SER A 221 12.33 10.39 -14.53
N PHE A 222 11.15 10.23 -13.96
CA PHE A 222 10.39 9.00 -14.04
C PHE A 222 9.01 9.27 -14.63
N SER A 223 8.54 8.35 -15.47
CA SER A 223 7.17 8.31 -15.96
C SER A 223 6.55 6.98 -15.57
N PHE A 224 5.30 7.00 -15.14
CA PHE A 224 4.64 5.81 -14.64
C PHE A 224 3.14 5.85 -14.81
N LYS A 225 2.56 4.67 -14.94
CA LYS A 225 1.12 4.48 -15.14
C LYS A 225 0.62 3.35 -14.25
N PRO A 226 -0.63 3.43 -13.76
CA PRO A 226 -1.27 2.29 -13.11
C PRO A 226 -1.26 1.08 -14.05
N LYS A 227 -0.92 -0.08 -13.51
CA LYS A 227 -1.15 -1.34 -14.21
C LYS A 227 -2.65 -1.50 -14.36
N LYS A 228 -3.09 -1.86 -15.57
CA LYS A 228 -4.44 -2.41 -15.73
C LYS A 228 -4.54 -3.58 -14.78
N ALA A 229 -5.62 -3.66 -14.00
CA ALA A 229 -5.82 -4.76 -13.06
C ALA A 229 -5.87 -6.07 -13.86
N THR A 230 -4.73 -6.75 -13.97
CA THR A 230 -4.72 -8.15 -14.36
C THR A 230 -5.26 -8.87 -13.15
N ILE A 231 -6.49 -9.36 -13.25
CA ILE A 231 -6.99 -10.38 -12.33
C ILE A 231 -5.98 -11.52 -12.47
N ARG A 232 -5.00 -11.60 -11.56
CA ARG A 232 -4.14 -12.77 -11.42
C ARG A 232 -5.09 -13.85 -10.92
N SER A 233 -5.58 -14.67 -11.83
CA SER A 233 -6.31 -15.89 -11.52
C SER A 233 -5.44 -16.73 -10.62
N ILE A 234 -5.69 -16.67 -9.32
CA ILE A 234 -5.25 -17.70 -8.39
C ILE A 234 -6.06 -18.93 -8.83
N GLU A 235 -5.38 -19.86 -9.48
CA GLU A 235 -5.91 -21.18 -9.78
C GLU A 235 -6.46 -21.79 -8.49
N THR A 236 -7.77 -21.66 -8.32
CA THR A 236 -8.53 -22.47 -7.39
C THR A 236 -9.65 -23.04 -8.24
N ASN A 237 -9.63 -24.35 -8.44
CA ASN A 237 -10.74 -25.13 -8.97
C ASN A 237 -12.01 -24.85 -8.14
N ARG A 238 -12.76 -23.80 -8.50
CA ARG A 238 -14.09 -23.48 -7.97
C ARG A 238 -14.88 -22.88 -9.12
N ASP A 239 -16.02 -23.47 -9.44
CA ASP A 239 -16.92 -23.14 -10.56
C ASP A 239 -16.88 -21.66 -10.98
N LEU A 240 -16.16 -21.40 -12.08
CA LEU A 240 -15.63 -20.09 -12.47
C LEU A 240 -16.64 -19.11 -13.06
N ASN A 241 -17.88 -19.52 -13.34
CA ASN A 241 -18.81 -18.63 -14.05
C ASN A 241 -19.73 -17.82 -13.11
N THR A 242 -20.22 -18.40 -12.00
CA THR A 242 -21.26 -17.73 -11.19
C THR A 242 -20.70 -16.73 -10.18
N THR A 243 -19.51 -17.02 -9.61
CA THR A 243 -18.89 -16.18 -8.57
C THR A 243 -18.32 -14.88 -9.14
N ASP A 244 -17.78 -14.94 -10.37
CA ASP A 244 -17.30 -13.76 -11.10
C ASP A 244 -18.45 -12.82 -11.48
N LEU A 245 -19.61 -13.38 -11.84
CA LEU A 245 -20.82 -12.60 -12.17
C LEU A 245 -21.41 -11.88 -10.96
N PHE A 246 -21.38 -12.51 -9.79
CA PHE A 246 -21.78 -11.90 -8.52
C PHE A 246 -20.94 -10.64 -8.22
N SER A 247 -19.61 -10.74 -8.36
CA SER A 247 -18.70 -9.62 -8.08
C SER A 247 -18.78 -8.46 -9.08
N ARG A 248 -19.30 -8.71 -10.29
CA ARG A 248 -19.45 -7.72 -11.38
C ARG A 248 -20.82 -7.04 -11.42
N MET A 249 -21.82 -7.55 -10.70
CA MET A 249 -23.17 -6.97 -10.72
C MET A 249 -23.19 -5.63 -9.97
N THR A 250 -23.43 -4.54 -10.69
CA THR A 250 -23.59 -3.21 -10.08
C THR A 250 -24.90 -3.10 -9.30
N ASP A 251 -24.97 -2.19 -8.32
CA ASP A 251 -26.20 -1.94 -7.55
C ASP A 251 -27.40 -1.64 -8.47
N LYS A 252 -27.19 -0.84 -9.52
CA LYS A 252 -28.24 -0.51 -10.50
C LYS A 252 -28.75 -1.75 -11.24
N GLN A 253 -27.85 -2.64 -11.65
CA GLN A 253 -28.22 -3.91 -12.28
C GLN A 253 -28.95 -4.82 -11.28
N ARG A 254 -28.50 -4.86 -10.03
CA ARG A 254 -29.13 -5.66 -8.97
C ARG A 254 -30.59 -5.28 -8.78
N TYR A 255 -30.89 -3.99 -8.61
CA TYR A 255 -32.27 -3.51 -8.51
C TYR A 255 -33.07 -3.73 -9.79
N LEU A 256 -32.47 -3.49 -10.97
CA LEU A 256 -33.13 -3.74 -12.26
C LEU A 256 -33.58 -5.21 -12.42
N PHE A 257 -32.68 -6.15 -12.13
CA PHE A 257 -32.99 -7.57 -12.24
C PHE A 257 -33.89 -8.06 -11.12
N ALA A 258 -33.78 -7.50 -9.92
CA ALA A 258 -34.69 -7.82 -8.83
C ALA A 258 -36.14 -7.43 -9.13
N THR A 259 -36.36 -6.29 -9.78
CA THR A 259 -37.69 -5.90 -10.27
C THR A 259 -38.22 -6.91 -11.29
N LYS A 260 -37.41 -7.28 -12.29
CA LYS A 260 -37.79 -8.29 -13.29
C LYS A 260 -38.08 -9.67 -12.68
N LEU A 261 -37.29 -10.08 -11.69
CA LEU A 261 -37.49 -11.35 -10.98
C LEU A 261 -38.76 -11.34 -10.14
N SER A 262 -39.13 -10.21 -9.53
CA SER A 262 -40.33 -10.14 -8.70
C SER A 262 -41.62 -10.48 -9.47
N GLU A 263 -41.63 -10.24 -10.78
CA GLU A 263 -42.78 -10.48 -11.67
C GLU A 263 -42.80 -11.90 -12.26
N LEU A 264 -41.78 -12.73 -12.03
CA LEU A 264 -41.76 -14.11 -12.53
C LEU A 264 -42.67 -15.03 -11.69
N PRO A 265 -43.57 -15.82 -12.31
CA PRO A 265 -44.40 -16.79 -11.61
C PRO A 265 -43.59 -17.79 -10.76
N GLU A 266 -42.40 -18.20 -11.24
CA GLU A 266 -41.54 -19.15 -10.55
C GLU A 266 -40.85 -18.58 -9.30
N MET A 267 -40.80 -17.25 -9.17
CA MET A 267 -40.25 -16.57 -8.00
C MET A 267 -41.25 -16.49 -6.84
N GLY A 268 -42.52 -16.84 -7.06
CA GLY A 268 -43.56 -16.84 -6.03
C GLY A 268 -43.21 -17.66 -4.77
N LYS A 269 -42.39 -18.71 -4.89
CA LYS A 269 -41.91 -19.49 -3.72
C LYS A 269 -41.02 -18.71 -2.76
N TYR A 270 -40.35 -17.67 -3.24
CA TYR A 270 -39.56 -16.79 -2.39
C TYR A 270 -40.41 -15.70 -1.79
N SER A 271 -41.65 -15.50 -2.27
CA SER A 271 -42.56 -14.46 -1.82
C SER A 271 -43.07 -14.73 -0.40
N GLN A 272 -43.26 -13.70 0.41
CA GLN A 272 -43.75 -13.82 1.78
C GLN A 272 -45.10 -13.12 1.96
N GLY A 273 -46.12 -13.90 2.32
CA GLY A 273 -47.45 -13.38 2.70
C GLY A 273 -48.20 -12.73 1.53
N THR A 274 -48.74 -11.53 1.76
CA THR A 274 -49.49 -10.71 0.79
C THR A 274 -48.65 -9.52 0.27
N GLU A 275 -47.34 -9.69 0.15
CA GLU A 275 -46.45 -8.61 -0.29
C GLU A 275 -46.72 -8.18 -1.75
N SER A 276 -46.51 -6.90 -2.02
CA SER A 276 -46.60 -6.34 -3.37
C SER A 276 -45.33 -6.59 -4.19
N TYR A 277 -45.44 -6.62 -5.52
CA TYR A 277 -44.28 -6.79 -6.42
C TYR A 277 -43.09 -5.84 -6.11
N PRO A 278 -43.29 -4.53 -5.82
CA PRO A 278 -42.19 -3.64 -5.46
C PRO A 278 -41.50 -4.02 -4.14
N GLN A 279 -42.26 -4.47 -3.14
CA GLN A 279 -41.70 -4.93 -1.86
C GLN A 279 -40.90 -6.22 -2.05
N PHE A 280 -41.41 -7.14 -2.87
CA PHE A 280 -40.72 -8.37 -3.22
C PHE A 280 -39.42 -8.08 -3.99
N ALA A 281 -39.42 -7.11 -4.91
CA ALA A 281 -38.23 -6.68 -5.65
C ALA A 281 -37.11 -6.15 -4.75
N ILE A 282 -37.43 -5.36 -3.72
CA ILE A 282 -36.43 -4.87 -2.75
C ILE A 282 -35.76 -6.04 -2.04
N ARG A 283 -36.55 -7.02 -1.61
CA ARG A 283 -36.05 -8.20 -0.90
C ARG A 283 -35.22 -9.12 -1.79
N ILE A 284 -35.59 -9.29 -3.06
CA ILE A 284 -34.76 -9.99 -4.04
C ILE A 284 -33.43 -9.24 -4.23
N ALA A 285 -33.43 -7.91 -4.27
CA ALA A 285 -32.21 -7.12 -4.39
C ALA A 285 -31.27 -7.30 -3.19
N GLU A 286 -31.81 -7.52 -1.99
CA GLU A 286 -31.03 -7.88 -0.80
C GLU A 286 -30.50 -9.32 -0.88
N MET A 287 -31.33 -10.28 -1.33
CA MET A 287 -30.88 -11.67 -1.57
C MET A 287 -29.73 -11.74 -2.57
N LEU A 288 -29.74 -10.90 -3.60
CA LEU A 288 -28.67 -10.84 -4.60
C LEU A 288 -27.36 -10.21 -4.08
N GLN A 289 -27.31 -9.73 -2.83
CA GLN A 289 -26.07 -9.34 -2.15
C GLN A 289 -25.37 -10.52 -1.47
N ASP A 290 -26.04 -11.65 -1.29
CA ASP A 290 -25.45 -12.87 -0.73
C ASP A 290 -24.98 -13.79 -1.86
N SER A 291 -23.73 -14.26 -1.77
CA SER A 291 -23.11 -15.06 -2.84
C SER A 291 -23.76 -16.43 -3.03
N GLU A 292 -24.34 -17.03 -1.99
CA GLU A 292 -25.02 -18.33 -2.08
C GLU A 292 -26.43 -18.15 -2.65
N LYS A 293 -27.14 -17.10 -2.21
CA LYS A 293 -28.44 -16.72 -2.77
C LYS A 293 -28.35 -16.28 -4.22
N PHE A 294 -27.28 -15.59 -4.61
CA PHE A 294 -27.03 -15.25 -5.99
C PHE A 294 -26.89 -16.49 -6.88
N LYS A 295 -26.15 -17.52 -6.42
CA LYS A 295 -26.03 -18.80 -7.14
C LYS A 295 -27.39 -19.51 -7.28
N GLU A 296 -28.19 -19.50 -6.21
CA GLU A 296 -29.54 -20.06 -6.20
C GLU A 296 -30.47 -19.36 -7.21
N LEU A 297 -30.36 -18.03 -7.34
CA LEU A 297 -31.19 -17.21 -8.22
C LEU A 297 -30.64 -17.08 -9.65
N PHE A 298 -29.41 -17.52 -9.91
CA PHE A 298 -28.72 -17.37 -11.18
C PHE A 298 -29.50 -17.94 -12.40
N PRO A 299 -30.13 -19.12 -12.33
CA PRO A 299 -30.93 -19.64 -13.45
C PRO A 299 -32.10 -18.74 -13.82
N TYR A 300 -32.69 -18.03 -12.85
CA TYR A 300 -33.78 -17.08 -13.08
C TYR A 300 -33.25 -15.75 -13.62
N LEU A 301 -32.08 -15.30 -13.15
CA LEU A 301 -31.39 -14.13 -13.71
C LEU A 301 -31.10 -14.30 -15.20
N GLN A 302 -30.69 -15.49 -15.63
CA GLN A 302 -30.47 -15.80 -17.04
C GLN A 302 -31.77 -15.70 -17.86
N LYS A 303 -32.92 -16.13 -17.31
CA LYS A 303 -34.23 -15.99 -17.98
C LYS A 303 -34.64 -14.53 -18.21
N VAL A 304 -34.26 -13.62 -17.31
CA VAL A 304 -34.59 -12.18 -17.41
C VAL A 304 -33.52 -11.35 -18.14
N GLY A 305 -32.55 -12.03 -18.78
CA GLY A 305 -31.56 -11.42 -19.67
C GLY A 305 -30.24 -11.01 -19.00
N PHE A 306 -29.90 -11.56 -17.83
CA PHE A 306 -28.59 -11.39 -17.24
C PHE A 306 -27.60 -12.36 -17.91
N ALA A 307 -26.81 -11.86 -18.86
CA ALA A 307 -25.82 -12.65 -19.58
C ALA A 307 -24.43 -12.52 -18.96
N SER A 308 -23.68 -13.62 -18.94
CA SER A 308 -22.24 -13.62 -18.70
C SER A 308 -21.53 -12.99 -19.91
N ALA A 309 -21.02 -11.76 -19.74
CA ALA A 309 -20.08 -11.18 -20.69
C ALA A 309 -18.68 -11.74 -20.46
#